data_AF-K2CRA6-F1
#
_entry.id   AF-K2CRA6-F1
#
_cell.length_a   1.000
_cell.length_b   1.000
_cell.length_c   1.000
_cell.angle_alpha   90.00
_cell.angle_beta   90.00
_cell.angle_gamma   90.00
#
_symmetry.space_group_name_H-M   'P 1'
#
loop_
_entity.id
_entity.type
_entity.pdbx_description
1 polymer ?
#
loop_
_entity_poly.entity_id
_entity_poly.type
_entity_poly.pdbx_seq_one_letter_code
_entity_poly.pdbx_strand_id
1 'polypeptide(L)'
;CFFSEMTAWFNFTLIPILVIFLGSITLDISKTSILISAFTIYLFFAIKLVSFVVTFIKEYSAKNILRALFVHFGMVAVYSTTFIKSFLNMNFPFERTNKFILPKKPSILKNTSTEIFMVIISSLVGLNYFIGSHSLLAFTTFLIAINYLLIFYVYWEISPTKKYSAKLINEMGKSMTESKSSFK
;
A
#
# COMPACT_ATOMS: atom_id res chain seq x y z
N CYS A 1 -2.83 -12.31 19.37
CA CYS A 1 -2.64 -11.13 18.49
C CYS A 1 -2.25 -11.51 17.07
N PHE A 2 -1.39 -12.51 16.86
CA PHE A 2 -0.97 -12.96 15.52
C PHE A 2 -2.14 -13.29 14.57
N PHE A 3 -3.02 -14.22 14.94
CA PHE A 3 -4.16 -14.61 14.08
C PHE A 3 -5.19 -13.49 13.83
N SER A 4 -5.38 -12.56 14.78
CA SER A 4 -6.29 -11.42 14.61
C SER A 4 -5.73 -10.34 13.68
N GLU A 5 -4.41 -10.18 13.62
CA GLU A 5 -3.75 -9.31 12.65
C GLU A 5 -3.71 -9.95 11.25
N MET A 6 -3.66 -11.28 11.18
CA MET A 6 -3.70 -12.04 9.93
C MET A 6 -5.07 -11.96 9.25
N THR A 7 -6.18 -12.12 9.97
CA THR A 7 -7.52 -12.19 9.37
C THR A 7 -7.97 -10.89 8.71
N ALA A 8 -7.53 -9.74 9.19
CA ALA A 8 -7.98 -8.47 8.62
C ALA A 8 -7.12 -7.99 7.43
N TRP A 9 -5.89 -8.48 7.26
CA TRP A 9 -4.90 -7.77 6.43
C TRP A 9 -3.87 -8.63 5.68
N PHE A 10 -3.99 -9.96 5.67
CA PHE A 10 -3.01 -10.79 4.96
C PHE A 10 -3.07 -10.56 3.45
N ASN A 11 -2.08 -9.84 2.94
CA ASN A 11 -1.88 -9.65 1.51
C ASN A 11 -0.77 -10.60 1.07
N PHE A 12 -1.13 -11.82 0.68
CA PHE A 12 -0.19 -12.86 0.21
C PHE A 12 0.53 -12.48 -1.08
N THR A 13 0.27 -11.32 -1.68
CA THR A 13 0.91 -10.86 -2.91
C THR A 13 2.42 -10.75 -2.84
N LEU A 14 3.02 -10.63 -1.64
CA LEU A 14 4.47 -10.58 -1.49
C LEU A 14 5.17 -11.84 -2.03
N ILE A 15 4.67 -13.04 -1.71
CA ILE A 15 5.30 -14.29 -2.15
C ILE A 15 5.25 -14.43 -3.68
N PRO A 16 4.07 -14.29 -4.34
CA PRO A 16 3.99 -14.27 -5.80
C PRO A 16 4.86 -13.18 -6.45
N ILE A 17 4.95 -11.97 -5.87
CA ILE A 17 5.85 -10.92 -6.38
C ILE A 17 7.30 -11.39 -6.35
N LEU A 18 7.75 -11.97 -5.24
CA LEU A 18 9.11 -12.47 -5.09
C LEU A 18 9.41 -13.60 -6.08
N VAL A 19 8.48 -14.54 -6.29
CA VAL A 19 8.65 -15.63 -7.27
C VAL A 19 8.80 -15.08 -8.69
N ILE A 20 8.00 -14.08 -9.07
CA ILE A 20 8.11 -13.42 -10.38
C ILE A 20 9.47 -12.70 -10.50
N PHE A 21 9.93 -12.01 -9.46
CA PHE A 21 11.21 -11.30 -9.52
C PHE A 21 12.41 -12.25 -9.58
N LEU A 22 12.40 -13.31 -8.77
CA LEU A 22 13.44 -14.35 -8.79
C LEU A 22 13.48 -15.08 -10.13
N GLY A 23 12.31 -15.36 -10.72
CA GLY A 23 12.21 -15.94 -12.06
C GLY A 23 12.70 -15.02 -13.19
N SER A 24 12.89 -13.72 -12.93
CA SER A 24 13.49 -12.78 -13.89
C SER A 24 15.02 -12.76 -13.83
N ILE A 25 15.60 -13.27 -12.74
CA ILE A 25 17.05 -13.27 -12.48
C ILE A 25 17.63 -14.68 -12.65
N THR A 26 16.89 -15.70 -12.21
CA THR A 26 17.35 -17.08 -12.12
C THR A 26 16.46 -17.99 -12.96
N LEU A 27 17.05 -19.00 -13.61
CA LEU A 27 16.33 -19.99 -14.41
C LEU A 27 15.83 -21.19 -13.58
N ASP A 28 16.23 -21.29 -12.32
CA ASP A 28 15.90 -22.44 -11.44
C ASP A 28 14.48 -22.40 -10.86
N ILE A 29 13.74 -21.31 -11.09
CA ILE A 29 12.33 -21.23 -10.73
C ILE A 29 11.49 -21.82 -11.86
N SER A 30 10.68 -22.83 -11.53
CA SER A 30 9.82 -23.48 -12.52
C SER A 30 8.87 -22.47 -13.18
N LYS A 31 8.71 -22.56 -14.51
CA LYS A 31 7.78 -21.74 -15.28
C LYS A 31 6.35 -21.81 -14.71
N THR A 32 5.94 -22.98 -14.24
CA THR A 32 4.65 -23.21 -13.60
C THR A 32 4.49 -22.36 -12.34
N SER A 33 5.51 -22.29 -11.48
CA SER A 33 5.50 -21.45 -10.27
C SER A 33 5.35 -19.97 -10.60
N ILE A 34 6.01 -19.49 -11.65
CA ILE A 34 5.91 -18.10 -12.12
C ILE A 34 4.49 -17.80 -12.62
N LEU A 35 3.90 -18.70 -13.42
CA LEU A 35 2.54 -18.53 -13.94
C LEU A 35 1.48 -18.60 -12.84
N ILE A 36 1.60 -19.51 -11.87
CA ILE A 36 0.73 -19.57 -10.69
C ILE A 36 0.85 -18.26 -9.89
N SER A 37 2.06 -17.72 -9.77
CA SER A 37 2.29 -16.45 -9.09
C SER A 37 1.61 -15.29 -9.80
N ALA A 38 1.76 -15.19 -11.13
CA ALA A 38 1.07 -14.17 -11.92
C ALA A 38 -0.45 -14.30 -11.79
N PHE A 39 -1.00 -15.51 -11.92
CA PHE A 39 -2.42 -15.78 -11.72
C PHE A 39 -2.90 -15.34 -10.32
N THR A 40 -2.12 -15.61 -9.29
CA THR A 40 -2.44 -15.21 -7.91
C THR A 40 -2.52 -13.68 -7.77
N ILE A 41 -1.65 -12.94 -8.45
CA ILE A 41 -1.72 -11.47 -8.49
C ILE A 41 -3.03 -11.01 -9.13
N TYR A 42 -3.40 -11.53 -10.30
CA TYR A 42 -4.66 -11.19 -10.95
C TYR A 42 -5.88 -11.53 -10.09
N LEU A 43 -5.88 -12.73 -9.50
CA LEU A 43 -6.96 -13.17 -8.62
C LEU A 43 -7.11 -12.24 -7.40
N PHE A 44 -6.01 -11.78 -6.82
CA PHE A 44 -6.03 -10.80 -5.74
C PHE A 44 -6.72 -9.48 -6.17
N PHE A 45 -6.34 -8.91 -7.33
CA PHE A 45 -6.98 -7.70 -7.85
C PHE A 45 -8.46 -7.90 -8.13
N ALA A 46 -8.83 -9.04 -8.73
CA ALA A 46 -10.21 -9.38 -9.05
C ALA A 46 -11.07 -9.52 -7.79
N ILE A 47 -10.62 -10.28 -6.79
CA ILE A 47 -11.32 -10.46 -5.52
C ILE A 47 -11.51 -9.10 -4.82
N LYS A 48 -10.48 -8.25 -4.78
CA LYS A 48 -10.59 -6.91 -4.18
C LYS A 48 -11.60 -6.04 -4.90
N LEU A 49 -11.57 -6.01 -6.23
CA LEU A 49 -12.54 -5.25 -7.04
C LEU A 49 -13.96 -5.74 -6.77
N VAL A 50 -14.22 -7.04 -6.89
CA VAL A 50 -15.55 -7.63 -6.67
C VAL A 50 -16.03 -7.37 -5.25
N SER A 51 -15.17 -7.57 -4.24
CA SER A 51 -15.52 -7.33 -2.84
C SER A 51 -15.92 -5.87 -2.60
N PHE A 52 -15.16 -4.91 -3.13
CA PHE A 52 -15.48 -3.48 -3.00
C PHE A 52 -16.78 -3.12 -3.70
N VAL A 53 -16.97 -3.58 -4.94
CA VAL A 53 -18.19 -3.28 -5.70
C VAL A 53 -19.39 -3.88 -5.00
N VAL A 54 -19.40 -5.18 -4.71
CA VAL A 54 -20.54 -5.86 -4.07
C VAL A 54 -20.90 -5.23 -2.73
N THR A 55 -19.90 -4.85 -1.92
CA THR A 55 -20.14 -4.26 -0.60
C THR A 55 -20.76 -2.86 -0.69
N PHE A 56 -20.29 -2.02 -1.63
CA PHE A 56 -20.60 -0.58 -1.60
C PHE A 56 -21.53 -0.09 -2.72
N ILE A 57 -21.88 -0.94 -3.70
CA ILE A 57 -22.67 -0.53 -4.89
C ILE A 57 -24.04 0.07 -4.54
N LYS A 58 -24.64 -0.33 -3.41
CA LYS A 58 -25.95 0.17 -2.98
C LYS A 58 -25.89 1.52 -2.26
N GLU A 59 -24.73 1.87 -1.71
CA GLU A 59 -24.57 3.02 -0.81
C GLU A 59 -23.79 4.18 -1.46
N TYR A 60 -22.90 3.87 -2.41
CA TYR A 60 -21.98 4.84 -2.98
C TYR A 60 -21.96 4.79 -4.51
N SER A 61 -21.69 5.94 -5.12
CA SER A 61 -21.48 6.02 -6.57
C SER A 61 -20.23 5.25 -6.99
N ALA A 62 -20.24 4.73 -8.22
CA ALA A 62 -19.10 3.98 -8.78
C ALA A 62 -17.77 4.76 -8.69
N LYS A 63 -17.81 6.10 -8.87
CA LYS A 63 -16.65 6.98 -8.71
C LYS A 63 -16.05 6.90 -7.30
N ASN A 64 -16.88 6.93 -6.26
CA ASN A 64 -16.43 6.88 -4.87
C ASN A 64 -15.91 5.48 -4.50
N ILE A 65 -16.51 4.43 -5.04
CA ILE A 65 -16.05 3.05 -4.87
C ILE A 65 -14.65 2.87 -5.49
N LEU A 66 -14.45 3.35 -6.72
CA LEU A 66 -13.16 3.29 -7.41
C LEU A 66 -12.09 4.11 -6.68
N ARG A 67 -12.43 5.31 -6.21
CA ARG A 67 -11.55 6.15 -5.39
C ARG A 67 -11.11 5.43 -4.12
N ALA A 68 -12.04 4.82 -3.39
CA ALA A 68 -11.73 4.05 -2.19
C ALA A 68 -10.88 2.80 -2.49
N LEU A 69 -11.16 2.12 -3.61
CA LEU A 69 -10.40 0.97 -4.06
C LEU A 69 -8.94 1.32 -4.39
N PHE A 70 -8.71 2.43 -5.11
CA PHE A 70 -7.35 2.91 -5.40
C PHE A 70 -6.57 3.29 -4.15
N VAL A 71 -7.25 3.85 -3.14
CA VAL A 71 -6.62 4.09 -1.83
C VAL A 71 -6.19 2.76 -1.18
N HIS A 72 -7.01 1.72 -1.26
CA HIS A 72 -6.66 0.40 -0.69
C HIS A 72 -5.53 -0.30 -1.44
N PHE A 73 -5.48 -0.15 -2.77
CA PHE A 73 -4.37 -0.63 -3.59
C PHE A 73 -3.07 0.12 -3.28
N GLY A 74 -3.10 1.44 -3.11
CA GLY A 74 -1.91 2.21 -2.72
C GLY A 74 -1.35 1.89 -1.33
N MET A 75 -2.07 1.15 -0.49
CA MET A 75 -1.62 0.71 0.84
C MET A 75 -1.01 -0.70 0.84
N VAL A 76 -0.74 -1.29 -0.33
CA VAL A 76 -0.25 -2.67 -0.49
C VAL A 76 1.03 -2.96 0.29
N ALA A 77 2.01 -2.06 0.31
CA ALA A 77 3.26 -2.27 1.06
C ALA A 77 3.02 -2.44 2.57
N VAL A 78 2.10 -1.64 3.12
CA VAL A 78 1.72 -1.72 4.53
C VAL A 78 1.03 -3.06 4.77
N TYR A 79 0.12 -3.47 3.89
CA TYR A 79 -0.66 -4.69 4.06
C TYR A 79 0.16 -5.97 3.83
N SER A 80 1.13 -5.95 2.93
CA SER A 80 1.97 -7.11 2.59
C SER A 80 3.12 -7.34 3.57
N THR A 81 3.52 -6.35 4.37
CA THR A 81 4.65 -6.47 5.32
C THR A 81 4.23 -6.55 6.79
N THR A 82 2.95 -6.30 7.12
CA THR A 82 2.47 -6.29 8.52
C THR A 82 2.68 -7.65 9.21
N PHE A 83 2.50 -8.77 8.50
CA PHE A 83 2.67 -10.09 9.09
C PHE A 83 4.13 -10.40 9.47
N ILE A 84 5.10 -9.92 8.68
CA ILE A 84 6.53 -10.09 8.96
C ILE A 84 6.91 -9.35 10.25
N LYS A 85 6.35 -8.15 10.45
CA LYS A 85 6.59 -7.34 11.66
C LYS A 85 6.03 -8.03 12.91
N SER A 86 4.84 -8.61 12.80
CA SER A 86 4.20 -9.40 13.86
C SER A 86 5.02 -10.66 14.19
N PHE A 87 5.53 -11.35 13.17
CA PHE A 87 6.36 -12.55 13.33
C PHE A 87 7.73 -12.25 13.98
N LEU A 88 8.36 -11.13 13.62
CA LEU A 88 9.66 -10.72 14.16
C LEU A 88 9.58 -10.02 15.52
N ASN A 89 8.39 -9.98 16.15
CA ASN A 89 8.15 -9.31 17.43
C ASN A 89 8.64 -7.85 17.46
N MET A 90 8.67 -7.19 16.30
CA MET A 90 9.14 -5.81 16.20
C MET A 90 8.02 -4.89 16.65
N ASN A 91 8.17 -4.30 17.84
CA ASN A 91 7.28 -3.28 18.39
C ASN A 91 7.39 -1.96 17.62
N PHE A 92 6.98 -1.94 16.35
CA PHE A 92 6.75 -0.69 15.63
C PHE A 92 5.30 -0.26 15.84
N PRO A 93 5.05 1.00 16.22
CA PRO A 93 3.68 1.50 16.28
C PRO A 93 3.05 1.30 14.89
N PHE A 94 1.86 0.71 14.87
CA PHE A 94 1.11 0.48 13.64
C PHE A 94 0.61 1.81 13.08
N GLU A 95 1.46 2.49 12.31
CA GLU A 95 1.19 3.79 11.71
C GLU A 95 0.36 3.67 10.43
N ARG A 96 -0.87 3.17 10.51
CA ARG A 96 -1.71 3.03 9.30
C ARG A 96 -2.43 4.30 8.88
N THR A 97 -3.03 4.96 9.86
CA THR A 97 -3.76 6.22 9.72
C THR A 97 -2.95 7.38 10.30
N ASN A 98 -2.07 7.10 11.27
CA ASN A 98 -1.26 8.12 11.95
C ASN A 98 0.05 8.50 11.25
N LYS A 99 0.55 7.74 10.26
CA LYS A 99 1.76 8.09 9.47
C LYS A 99 1.69 9.48 8.83
N PHE A 100 0.47 10.00 8.72
CA PHE A 100 0.16 11.30 8.14
C PHE A 100 -0.50 12.30 9.11
N ILE A 101 -0.86 11.87 10.31
CA ILE A 101 -1.56 12.68 11.33
C ILE A 101 -0.58 13.11 12.44
N LEU A 102 0.62 12.53 12.49
CA LEU A 102 1.63 12.89 13.50
C LEU A 102 2.14 14.35 13.33
N PRO A 103 2.24 15.12 14.44
CA PRO A 103 2.63 16.54 14.43
C PRO A 103 4.10 16.78 14.03
N LYS A 104 4.99 15.79 14.19
CA LYS A 104 6.36 15.82 13.66
C LYS A 104 6.49 14.80 12.53
N LYS A 105 6.59 15.32 11.30
CA LYS A 105 6.59 14.57 10.04
C LYS A 105 7.94 13.87 9.80
N PRO A 106 8.01 12.55 9.60
CA PRO A 106 9.07 11.97 8.78
C PRO A 106 8.89 12.47 7.34
N SER A 107 9.97 12.69 6.57
CA SER A 107 9.85 13.13 5.18
C SER A 107 9.00 12.13 4.37
N ILE A 108 8.22 12.63 3.39
CA ILE A 108 7.40 11.78 2.50
C ILE A 108 8.29 10.71 1.86
N LEU A 109 9.49 11.11 1.42
CA LEU A 109 10.50 10.22 0.86
C LEU A 109 10.94 9.12 1.84
N LYS A 110 11.15 9.42 3.13
CA LYS A 110 11.48 8.42 4.15
C LYS A 110 10.33 7.44 4.36
N ASN A 111 9.10 7.93 4.20
CA ASN A 111 7.88 7.18 4.41
C ASN A 111 7.42 6.38 3.18
N THR A 112 7.83 6.74 1.97
CA THR A 112 7.48 6.03 0.73
C THR A 112 8.69 5.36 0.07
N SER A 113 9.81 5.23 0.78
CA SER A 113 11.07 4.71 0.22
C SER A 113 10.93 3.27 -0.24
N THR A 114 10.22 2.44 0.51
CA THR A 114 9.94 1.04 0.15
C THR A 114 9.07 0.97 -1.09
N GLU A 115 8.03 1.80 -1.17
CA GLU A 115 7.13 1.88 -2.31
C GLU A 115 7.88 2.35 -3.57
N ILE A 116 8.71 3.39 -3.46
CA ILE A 116 9.55 3.88 -4.56
C ILE A 116 10.51 2.78 -5.05
N PHE A 117 11.19 2.10 -4.12
CA PHE A 117 12.07 0.98 -4.44
C PHE A 117 11.32 -0.12 -5.20
N MET A 118 10.12 -0.48 -4.73
CA MET A 118 9.27 -1.46 -5.41
C MET A 118 8.80 -0.99 -6.79
N VAL A 119 8.47 0.29 -6.98
CA VAL A 119 8.16 0.85 -8.31
C VAL A 119 9.34 0.66 -9.26
N ILE A 120 10.55 1.03 -8.82
CA ILE A 120 11.76 0.95 -9.64
C ILE A 120 12.05 -0.51 -10.02
N ILE A 121 12.13 -1.41 -9.04
CA ILE A 121 12.43 -2.83 -9.32
C ILE A 121 11.37 -3.47 -10.19
N SER A 122 10.08 -3.25 -9.90
CA SER A 122 9.00 -3.82 -10.70
C SER A 122 9.06 -3.35 -12.15
N SER A 123 9.43 -2.08 -12.37
CA SER A 123 9.59 -1.52 -13.71
C SER A 123 10.77 -2.14 -14.45
N LEU A 124 11.91 -2.32 -13.78
CA LEU A 124 13.09 -2.97 -14.38
C LEU A 124 12.81 -4.44 -14.74
N VAL A 125 12.17 -5.18 -13.84
CA VAL A 125 11.75 -6.57 -14.10
C VAL A 125 10.76 -6.64 -15.27
N GLY A 126 9.82 -5.70 -15.34
CA GLY A 126 8.88 -5.63 -16.45
C GLY A 126 9.53 -5.33 -17.79
N LEU A 127 10.52 -4.45 -17.82
CA LEU A 127 11.33 -4.21 -19.01
C LEU A 127 12.12 -5.46 -19.43
N ASN A 128 12.72 -6.18 -18.47
CA ASN A 128 13.42 -7.44 -18.75
C ASN A 128 12.47 -8.46 -19.40
N TYR A 129 11.31 -8.71 -18.80
CA TYR A 129 10.31 -9.62 -19.38
C TYR A 129 9.78 -9.14 -20.73
N PHE A 130 9.62 -7.83 -20.93
CA PHE A 130 9.19 -7.28 -22.21
C PHE A 130 10.21 -7.54 -23.32
N ILE A 131 11.49 -7.28 -23.05
CA ILE A 131 12.61 -7.58 -23.97
C ILE A 131 12.69 -9.08 -24.25
N GLY A 132 12.47 -9.91 -23.22
CA GLY A 132 12.39 -11.37 -23.33
C GLY A 132 11.12 -11.91 -24.00
N SER A 133 10.24 -11.06 -24.56
CA SER A 133 8.97 -11.45 -25.20
C SER A 133 7.98 -12.19 -24.30
N HIS A 134 8.09 -12.00 -22.98
CA HIS A 134 7.17 -12.54 -21.97
C HIS A 134 6.11 -11.50 -21.60
N SER A 135 5.24 -11.15 -22.56
CA SER A 135 4.26 -10.06 -22.46
C SER A 135 3.34 -10.13 -21.23
N LEU A 136 2.86 -11.34 -20.87
CA LEU A 136 2.03 -11.56 -19.69
C LEU A 136 2.77 -11.18 -18.39
N LEU A 137 4.02 -11.61 -18.27
CA LEU A 137 4.83 -11.34 -17.07
C LEU A 137 5.23 -9.87 -17.00
N ALA A 138 5.59 -9.28 -18.14
CA ALA A 138 5.86 -7.84 -18.25
C ALA A 138 4.66 -7.01 -17.78
N PHE A 139 3.46 -7.30 -18.29
CA PHE A 139 2.24 -6.63 -17.85
C PHE A 139 1.98 -6.83 -16.35
N THR A 140 2.14 -8.06 -15.85
CA THR A 140 1.96 -8.37 -14.43
C THR A 140 2.88 -7.51 -13.55
N THR A 141 4.15 -7.36 -13.94
CA THR A 141 5.14 -6.56 -13.21
C THR A 141 4.90 -5.06 -13.33
N PHE A 142 4.42 -4.56 -14.47
CA PHE A 142 3.98 -3.16 -14.59
C PHE A 142 2.73 -2.88 -13.75
N LEU A 143 1.79 -3.83 -13.67
CA LEU A 143 0.63 -3.73 -12.79
C LEU A 143 1.06 -3.63 -11.32
N ILE A 144 2.05 -4.44 -10.90
CA ILE A 144 2.66 -4.34 -9.57
C ILE A 144 3.27 -2.94 -9.38
N ALA A 145 4.03 -2.42 -10.35
CA ALA A 145 4.63 -1.08 -10.28
C ALA A 145 3.56 0.02 -10.09
N ILE A 146 2.49 -0.01 -10.89
CA ILE A 146 1.37 0.93 -10.79
C ILE A 146 0.72 0.86 -9.42
N ASN A 147 0.54 -0.35 -8.88
CA ASN A 147 -0.06 -0.55 -7.57
C ASN A 147 0.75 0.13 -6.45
N TYR A 148 2.09 0.02 -6.49
CA TYR A 148 2.96 0.74 -5.54
C TYR A 148 2.98 2.25 -5.80
N LEU A 149 2.82 2.71 -7.05
CA LEU A 149 2.74 4.13 -7.39
C LEU A 149 1.49 4.80 -6.80
N LEU A 150 0.40 4.05 -6.57
CA LEU A 150 -0.82 4.56 -5.95
C LEU A 150 -0.62 5.12 -4.53
N ILE A 151 0.53 4.90 -3.88
CA ILE A 151 0.85 5.57 -2.61
C ILE A 151 0.84 7.10 -2.74
N PHE A 152 1.19 7.64 -3.91
CA PHE A 152 1.13 9.09 -4.16
C PHE A 152 -0.32 9.57 -4.30
N TYR A 153 -1.19 8.74 -4.89
CA TYR A 153 -2.63 8.99 -4.95
C TYR A 153 -3.23 9.00 -3.53
N VAL A 154 -2.88 8.01 -2.70
CA VAL A 154 -3.24 7.96 -1.28
C VAL A 154 -2.77 9.23 -0.56
N TYR A 155 -1.52 9.67 -0.80
CA TYR A 155 -1.01 10.89 -0.19
C TYR A 155 -1.84 12.12 -0.57
N TRP A 156 -2.19 12.26 -1.85
CA TRP A 156 -3.02 13.34 -2.37
C TRP A 156 -4.41 13.34 -1.74
N GLU A 157 -5.05 12.17 -1.67
CA GLU A 157 -6.37 11.96 -1.07
C GLU A 157 -6.45 12.38 0.40
N ILE A 158 -5.41 12.07 1.17
CA ILE A 158 -5.39 12.37 2.61
C ILE A 158 -4.91 13.83 2.87
N SER A 159 -4.31 14.50 1.87
CA SER A 159 -3.70 15.83 2.04
C SER A 159 -4.67 16.89 2.61
N PRO A 160 -5.93 17.03 2.14
CA PRO A 160 -6.87 17.98 2.71
C PRO A 160 -7.14 17.71 4.20
N THR A 161 -7.41 16.45 4.55
CA THR A 161 -7.67 16.02 5.94
C THR A 161 -6.49 16.34 6.85
N LYS A 162 -5.26 16.21 6.36
CA LYS A 162 -4.05 16.61 7.12
C LYS A 162 -4.01 18.11 7.38
N LYS A 163 -4.35 18.93 6.38
CA LYS A 163 -4.36 20.39 6.51
C LYS A 163 -5.37 20.85 7.58
N TYR A 164 -6.56 20.24 7.59
CA TYR A 164 -7.57 20.53 8.62
C TYR A 164 -7.16 20.03 10.00
N SER A 165 -6.61 18.81 10.10
CA SER A 165 -6.15 18.26 11.39
C SER A 165 -5.02 19.10 12.01
N ALA A 166 -4.06 19.56 11.20
CA ALA A 166 -2.98 20.44 11.66
C ALA A 166 -3.53 21.80 12.14
N LYS A 167 -4.56 22.33 11.49
CA LYS A 167 -5.23 23.56 11.90
C LYS A 167 -5.90 23.38 13.27
N LEU A 168 -6.66 22.30 13.47
CA LEU A 168 -7.32 21.97 14.73
C LEU A 168 -6.32 21.78 15.89
N ILE A 169 -5.20 21.08 15.65
CA ILE A 169 -4.14 20.90 16.65
C ILE A 169 -3.54 22.25 17.06
N ASN A 170 -3.29 23.14 16.10
CA ASN A 170 -2.77 24.48 16.38
C ASN A 170 -3.78 25.36 17.13
N GLU A 171 -5.07 25.27 16.80
CA GLU A 171 -6.15 25.98 17.50
C GLU A 171 -6.31 25.48 18.94
N MET A 172 -6.29 24.17 19.16
CA MET A 172 -6.28 23.59 20.52
C MET A 172 -5.05 24.03 21.32
N GLY A 173 -3.87 24.01 20.71
CA GLY A 173 -2.63 24.47 21.34
C GLY A 173 -2.70 25.93 21.78
N LYS A 174 -3.22 26.81 20.92
CA LYS A 174 -3.44 28.24 21.24
C LYS A 174 -4.41 28.43 22.40
N SER A 175 -5.56 27.74 22.37
CA SER A 175 -6.57 27.82 23.44
C SER A 175 -6.01 27.38 24.80
N MET A 176 -5.15 26.35 24.83
CA MET A 176 -4.49 25.89 26.06
C MET A 176 -3.44 26.89 26.59
N THR A 177 -2.73 27.61 25.72
CA THR A 177 -1.80 28.67 26.15
C THR A 177 -2.54 29.92 26.65
N GLU A 178 -3.62 30.33 26.01
CA GLU A 178 -4.44 31.49 26.42
C GLU A 178 -5.14 31.22 27.77
N SER A 179 -5.66 30.00 27.97
CA SER A 179 -6.18 29.55 29.27
C SER A 179 -5.12 29.67 30.35
N LYS A 180 -3.89 29.19 30.13
CA LYS A 180 -2.80 29.27 31.12
C LYS A 180 -2.34 30.69 31.43
N SER A 181 -2.44 31.63 30.49
CA SER A 181 -2.12 33.04 30.75
C SER A 181 -3.20 33.78 31.54
N SER A 182 -4.46 33.33 31.48
CA SER A 182 -5.58 33.95 32.23
C SER A 182 -5.62 33.58 33.72
N PHE A 183 -4.84 32.59 34.14
CA PHE A 183 -4.74 32.12 35.54
C PHE A 183 -3.47 32.61 36.26
N LYS A 184 -2.73 33.55 35.69
CA LYS A 184 -1.61 34.26 36.34
C LYS A 184 -2.00 35.71 36.58
#